data_AF-A0A1C6GWV3-F1
#
_entry.id   AF-A0A1C6GWV3-F1
#
_cell.length_a   1.000
_cell.length_b   1.000
_cell.length_c   1.000
_cell.angle_alpha   90.00
_cell.angle_beta   90.00
_cell.angle_gamma   90.00
#
_symmetry.space_group_name_H-M   'P 1'
#
loop_
_entity.id
_entity.type
_entity.pdbx_description
1 polymer ?
#
loop_
_entity_poly.entity_id
_entity_poly.type
_entity_poly.pdbx_seq_one_letter_code
_entity_poly.pdbx_strand_id
1 'polypeptide(L)'
;MESKNALQITAQYPAERYNLLVPMQTVAEIADIHKPVMNAVQISVNPADKEIYEQEKASDAWTDRDGKHHPAKAAGWALTKKGLNKLMRAAGIKILGTRPIIPSTCQKCAEVNRNIGHPVNCGACGNKDVKFEARISVPQLTGENIEIVAHKEIIVQDVTDGMTVNQRKEFLKFRNEMCETKAINRALRAAMHIKGTYSIEELKKPFVVAYLVPNLNNEAVKAEAIKHFFTSAQEIYGGHNTTARKALFVEDDVEEGMEYETPGTPIEQAENVAYKELPAEPIQTAYENHKAEETSPDFDPNVCTECGTKVSNGVVRYSQQQFGKTLCMECQRKQGGNR
;
A
#
# COMPACT_ATOMS: atom_id res chain seq x y z
N MET A 1 -28.76 -12.66 -40.95
CA MET A 1 -27.90 -11.48 -40.70
C MET A 1 -26.75 -11.96 -39.85
N GLU A 2 -25.52 -11.71 -40.31
CA GLU A 2 -24.39 -12.60 -40.14
C GLU A 2 -23.70 -12.50 -38.78
N SER A 3 -23.42 -13.67 -38.21
CA SER A 3 -22.54 -13.97 -37.07
C SER A 3 -21.06 -13.63 -37.36
N LYS A 4 -20.76 -12.38 -37.75
CA LYS A 4 -19.44 -11.98 -38.26
C LYS A 4 -18.48 -11.41 -37.21
N ASN A 5 -18.97 -10.89 -36.08
CA ASN A 5 -18.11 -10.05 -35.22
C ASN A 5 -17.21 -10.85 -34.25
N ALA A 6 -17.68 -11.97 -33.68
CA ALA A 6 -16.88 -12.74 -32.72
C ALA A 6 -15.73 -13.54 -33.38
N LEU A 7 -16.02 -14.23 -34.49
CA LEU A 7 -15.04 -15.01 -35.25
C LEU A 7 -13.98 -14.14 -35.96
N GLN A 8 -14.32 -12.89 -36.30
CA GLN A 8 -13.37 -11.95 -36.92
C GLN A 8 -12.29 -11.49 -35.95
N ILE A 9 -12.57 -11.36 -34.66
CA ILE A 9 -11.61 -10.84 -33.67
C ILE A 9 -10.43 -11.80 -33.47
N THR A 10 -10.72 -13.09 -33.29
CA THR A 10 -9.69 -14.14 -33.19
C THR A 10 -8.96 -14.37 -34.51
N ALA A 11 -9.62 -14.14 -35.66
CA ALA A 11 -8.98 -14.21 -36.97
C ALA A 11 -8.05 -13.03 -37.26
N GLN A 12 -8.36 -11.83 -36.75
CA GLN A 12 -7.53 -10.62 -36.90
C GLN A 12 -6.29 -10.65 -36.00
N TYR A 13 -6.36 -11.31 -34.83
CA TYR A 13 -5.25 -11.40 -33.88
C TYR A 13 -4.92 -12.87 -33.55
N PRO A 14 -4.13 -13.56 -34.40
CA PRO A 14 -3.75 -14.94 -34.15
C PRO A 14 -2.82 -15.06 -32.93
N ALA A 15 -3.06 -16.07 -32.10
CA ALA A 15 -2.27 -16.35 -30.88
C ALA A 15 -0.77 -16.60 -31.14
N GLU A 16 -0.41 -16.95 -32.38
CA GLU A 16 0.99 -17.09 -32.78
C GLU A 16 1.75 -15.75 -32.77
N ARG A 17 1.07 -14.64 -33.08
CA ARG A 17 1.67 -13.30 -33.20
C ARG A 17 1.36 -12.39 -32.01
N TYR A 18 0.30 -12.67 -31.27
CA TYR A 18 -0.21 -11.80 -30.22
C TYR A 18 -0.44 -12.56 -28.91
N ASN A 19 -0.13 -11.90 -27.79
CA ASN A 19 -0.52 -12.38 -26.47
C ASN A 19 -1.95 -11.89 -26.17
N LEU A 20 -2.94 -12.73 -26.42
CA LEU A 20 -4.34 -12.40 -26.15
C LEU A 20 -4.59 -12.45 -24.64
N LEU A 21 -4.95 -11.30 -24.05
CA LEU A 21 -5.47 -11.27 -22.68
C LEU A 21 -6.96 -11.61 -22.72
N VAL A 22 -7.43 -12.42 -21.77
CA VAL A 22 -8.84 -12.83 -21.65
C VAL A 22 -9.67 -11.60 -21.28
N PRO A 23 -10.71 -11.24 -22.07
CA PRO A 23 -11.96 -11.99 -22.25
C PRO A 23 -12.27 -12.38 -23.71
N MET A 24 -11.29 -12.51 -24.61
CA MET A 24 -11.57 -12.70 -26.05
C MET A 24 -11.90 -14.14 -26.49
N GLN A 25 -11.54 -15.16 -25.71
CA GLN A 25 -11.75 -16.56 -26.12
C GLN A 25 -13.23 -17.01 -26.04
N THR A 26 -14.06 -16.30 -25.29
CA THR A 26 -15.43 -16.71 -24.92
C THR A 26 -16.51 -15.77 -25.46
N VAL A 27 -16.21 -14.91 -26.44
CA VAL A 27 -17.17 -13.90 -26.91
C VAL A 27 -18.25 -14.57 -27.77
N ALA A 28 -19.38 -14.85 -27.15
CA ALA A 28 -20.64 -15.15 -27.84
C ALA A 28 -21.37 -13.82 -28.07
N GLU A 29 -21.24 -13.28 -29.28
CA GLU A 29 -22.06 -12.17 -29.82
C GLU A 29 -22.06 -10.85 -29.03
N ILE A 30 -21.43 -9.83 -29.61
CA ILE A 30 -21.49 -8.46 -29.10
C ILE A 30 -22.75 -7.80 -29.64
N ALA A 31 -23.59 -7.23 -28.77
CA ALA A 31 -24.77 -6.48 -29.17
C ALA A 31 -24.40 -5.26 -30.04
N ASP A 32 -25.20 -4.93 -31.06
CA ASP A 32 -24.93 -3.84 -32.03
C ASP A 32 -24.78 -2.44 -31.40
N ILE A 33 -25.25 -2.28 -30.17
CA ILE A 33 -25.08 -1.07 -29.36
C ILE A 33 -23.65 -0.88 -28.84
N HIS A 34 -22.80 -1.91 -28.91
CA HIS A 34 -21.42 -1.89 -28.44
C HIS A 34 -20.45 -2.15 -29.59
N LYS A 35 -19.34 -1.42 -29.59
CA LYS A 35 -18.20 -1.61 -30.51
C LYS A 35 -17.00 -2.10 -29.70
N PRO A 36 -16.41 -3.27 -30.03
CA PRO A 36 -15.15 -3.69 -29.41
C PRO A 36 -14.01 -2.79 -29.88
N VAL A 37 -13.24 -2.28 -28.92
CA VAL A 37 -11.99 -1.57 -29.16
C VAL A 37 -10.85 -2.50 -28.75
N MET A 38 -9.92 -2.74 -29.67
CA MET A 38 -8.75 -3.58 -29.43
C MET A 38 -7.53 -2.68 -29.31
N ASN A 39 -6.79 -2.83 -28.23
CA ASN A 39 -5.56 -2.10 -27.98
C ASN A 39 -4.39 -3.07 -27.89
N ALA A 40 -3.43 -2.93 -28.79
CA ALA A 40 -2.20 -3.71 -28.79
C ALA A 40 -1.11 -2.95 -28.04
N VAL A 41 -0.69 -3.51 -26.90
CA VAL A 41 0.33 -2.95 -26.02
C VAL A 41 1.62 -3.74 -26.16
N GLN A 42 2.68 -3.07 -26.59
CA GLN A 42 4.01 -3.65 -26.60
C GLN A 42 4.71 -3.42 -25.26
N ILE A 43 5.29 -4.48 -24.71
CA ILE A 43 6.16 -4.42 -23.52
C ILE A 43 7.61 -4.41 -23.99
N SER A 44 8.42 -3.52 -23.42
CA SER A 44 9.86 -3.47 -23.69
C SER A 44 10.56 -4.67 -23.06
N VAL A 45 11.38 -5.34 -23.87
CA VAL A 45 12.26 -6.43 -23.41
C VAL A 45 13.60 -5.93 -22.89
N ASN A 46 13.87 -4.62 -22.97
CA ASN A 46 15.11 -4.04 -22.46
C ASN A 46 15.06 -3.94 -20.92
N PRO A 47 15.98 -4.58 -20.18
CA PRO A 47 16.04 -4.47 -18.72
C PRO A 47 16.16 -3.03 -18.20
N ALA A 48 16.75 -2.12 -18.99
CA ALA A 48 16.90 -0.71 -18.62
C ALA A 48 15.55 0.03 -18.49
N ASP A 49 14.54 -0.38 -19.25
CA ASP A 49 13.21 0.24 -19.25
C ASP A 49 12.38 -0.14 -18.01
N LYS A 50 12.85 -1.14 -17.25
CA LYS A 50 12.22 -1.66 -16.03
C LYS A 50 10.76 -2.09 -16.23
N GLU A 51 10.38 -2.54 -17.43
CA GLU A 51 9.06 -3.13 -17.70
C GLU A 51 9.01 -4.63 -17.38
N ILE A 52 10.16 -5.31 -17.38
CA ILE A 52 10.32 -6.72 -17.04
C ILE A 52 11.42 -6.93 -16.00
N TYR A 53 11.34 -8.04 -15.26
CA TYR A 53 12.38 -8.50 -14.34
C TYR A 53 12.60 -10.01 -14.50
N GLU A 54 13.82 -10.47 -14.27
CA GLU A 54 14.15 -11.90 -14.28
C GLU A 54 13.62 -12.53 -12.98
N GLN A 55 12.74 -13.52 -13.11
CA GLN A 55 12.14 -14.22 -11.97
C GLN A 55 12.74 -15.62 -11.79
N GLU A 56 12.98 -16.32 -12.89
CA GLU A 56 13.62 -17.63 -12.90
C GLU A 56 14.93 -17.53 -13.65
N LYS A 57 16.04 -17.84 -12.97
CA LYS A 57 17.35 -17.89 -13.61
C LYS A 57 17.38 -19.04 -14.61
N ALA A 58 18.09 -18.83 -15.72
CA ALA A 58 18.40 -19.93 -16.63
C ALA A 58 19.20 -21.01 -15.87
N SER A 59 18.89 -22.27 -16.12
CA SER A 59 19.61 -23.41 -15.58
C SER A 59 20.09 -24.28 -16.72
N ASP A 60 21.38 -24.62 -16.71
CA ASP A 60 21.95 -25.58 -17.65
C ASP A 60 21.44 -26.99 -17.36
N ALA A 61 21.56 -27.88 -18.35
CA ALA A 61 21.21 -29.27 -18.17
C ALA A 61 22.16 -29.90 -17.13
N TRP A 62 21.60 -30.47 -16.07
CA TRP A 62 22.38 -31.11 -15.02
C TRP A 62 21.72 -32.44 -14.62
N THR A 63 22.53 -33.38 -14.16
CA THR A 63 22.05 -34.66 -13.66
C THR A 63 22.18 -34.66 -12.16
N ASP A 64 21.09 -34.95 -11.46
CA ASP A 64 21.08 -35.00 -10.01
C ASP A 64 21.88 -36.19 -9.48
N ARG A 65 22.24 -36.14 -8.20
CA ARG A 65 22.95 -37.22 -7.50
C ARG A 65 22.17 -38.55 -7.54
N ASP A 66 20.85 -38.48 -7.67
CA ASP A 66 19.95 -39.64 -7.86
C ASP A 66 19.87 -40.14 -9.33
N GLY A 67 20.71 -39.62 -10.23
CA GLY A 67 20.76 -40.02 -11.64
C GLY A 67 19.62 -39.45 -12.50
N LYS A 68 18.80 -38.54 -11.96
CA LYS A 68 17.71 -37.90 -12.69
C LYS A 68 18.25 -36.75 -13.55
N HIS A 69 18.01 -36.82 -14.85
CA HIS A 69 18.41 -35.77 -15.79
C HIS A 69 17.42 -34.60 -15.75
N HIS A 70 17.91 -33.40 -15.47
CA HIS A 70 17.17 -32.15 -15.55
C HIS A 70 17.57 -31.41 -16.84
N PRO A 71 16.63 -31.18 -17.77
CA PRO A 71 16.94 -30.46 -19.01
C PRO A 71 17.23 -28.98 -18.74
N ALA A 72 17.95 -28.34 -19.68
CA ALA A 72 18.20 -26.91 -19.61
C ALA A 72 16.87 -26.12 -19.65
N LYS A 73 16.73 -25.15 -18.75
CA LYS A 73 15.56 -24.28 -18.66
C LYS A 73 15.99 -22.84 -18.96
N ALA A 74 15.35 -22.22 -19.94
CA ALA A 74 15.59 -20.83 -20.28
C ALA A 74 15.15 -19.90 -19.14
N ALA A 75 15.74 -18.70 -19.07
CA ALA A 75 15.38 -17.69 -18.08
C ALA A 75 13.91 -17.27 -18.22
N GLY A 76 13.19 -17.23 -17.10
CA GLY A 76 11.80 -16.83 -17.02
C GLY A 76 11.66 -15.37 -16.59
N TRP A 77 11.04 -14.56 -17.44
CA TRP A 77 10.86 -13.13 -17.22
C TRP A 77 9.42 -12.81 -16.79
N ALA A 78 9.28 -11.87 -15.86
CA ALA A 78 7.99 -11.46 -15.36
C ALA A 78 7.80 -9.95 -15.49
N LEU A 79 6.55 -9.53 -15.61
CA LEU A 79 6.18 -8.11 -15.75
C LEU A 79 6.34 -7.36 -14.42
N THR A 80 7.00 -6.21 -14.45
CA THR A 80 7.10 -5.32 -13.28
C THR A 80 5.79 -4.55 -13.06
N LYS A 81 5.74 -3.75 -11.98
CA LYS A 81 4.68 -2.77 -11.74
C LYS A 81 4.47 -1.83 -12.94
N LYS A 82 5.55 -1.41 -13.61
CA LYS A 82 5.47 -0.50 -14.76
C LYS A 82 4.82 -1.18 -15.96
N GLY A 83 5.23 -2.42 -16.28
CA GLY A 83 4.61 -3.22 -17.33
C GLY A 83 3.13 -3.50 -17.06
N LEU A 84 2.79 -3.89 -15.83
CA LEU A 84 1.40 -4.11 -15.42
C LEU A 84 0.55 -2.83 -15.49
N ASN A 85 1.07 -1.68 -15.08
CA ASN A 85 0.36 -0.41 -15.16
C ASN A 85 0.08 0.02 -16.60
N LYS A 86 1.00 -0.28 -17.53
CA LYS A 86 0.81 -0.03 -18.97
C LYS A 86 -0.35 -0.85 -19.53
N LEU A 87 -0.41 -2.14 -19.16
CA LEU A 87 -1.52 -3.02 -19.52
C LEU A 87 -2.83 -2.59 -18.86
N MET A 88 -2.80 -2.24 -17.57
CA MET A 88 -3.96 -1.76 -16.82
C MET A 88 -4.62 -0.54 -17.49
N ARG A 89 -3.82 0.45 -17.90
CA ARG A 89 -4.30 1.64 -18.60
C ARG A 89 -4.94 1.31 -19.95
N ALA A 90 -4.33 0.40 -20.71
CA ALA A 90 -4.86 -0.05 -21.99
C ALA A 90 -6.14 -0.88 -21.87
N ALA A 91 -6.27 -1.61 -20.75
CA ALA A 91 -7.42 -2.44 -20.43
C ALA A 91 -8.61 -1.65 -19.85
N GLY A 92 -8.44 -0.38 -19.50
CA GLY A 92 -9.47 0.39 -18.81
C GLY A 92 -9.81 -0.13 -17.41
N ILE A 93 -8.89 -0.88 -16.78
CA ILE A 93 -9.08 -1.42 -15.42
C ILE A 93 -9.02 -0.27 -14.41
N LYS A 94 -9.99 -0.25 -13.50
CA LYS A 94 -10.08 0.74 -12.43
C LYS A 94 -9.75 0.10 -11.08
N ILE A 95 -8.91 0.75 -10.29
CA ILE A 95 -8.65 0.35 -8.89
C ILE A 95 -9.77 0.96 -8.05
N LEU A 96 -10.59 0.12 -7.42
CA LEU A 96 -11.69 0.58 -6.56
C LEU A 96 -11.18 1.01 -5.19
N GLY A 97 -10.17 0.31 -4.67
CA GLY A 97 -9.52 0.65 -3.43
C GLY A 97 -8.70 -0.49 -2.86
N THR A 98 -7.90 -0.15 -1.86
CA THR A 98 -7.09 -1.06 -1.06
C THR A 98 -7.44 -0.84 0.41
N ARG A 99 -7.43 -1.91 1.20
CA ARG A 99 -7.65 -1.81 2.65
C ARG A 99 -6.77 -2.79 3.42
N PRO A 100 -6.27 -2.40 4.60
CA PRO A 100 -5.58 -3.33 5.49
C PRO A 100 -6.56 -4.35 6.07
N ILE A 101 -6.11 -5.59 6.21
CA ILE A 101 -6.85 -6.70 6.81
C ILE A 101 -5.99 -7.33 7.89
N ILE A 102 -6.65 -7.95 8.88
CA ILE A 102 -6.00 -8.70 9.94
C ILE A 102 -5.16 -9.85 9.32
N PRO A 103 -3.84 -9.92 9.59
CA PRO A 103 -2.97 -11.02 9.15
C PRO A 103 -3.44 -12.38 9.67
N SER A 104 -3.09 -13.46 8.98
CA SER A 104 -3.47 -14.84 9.34
C SER A 104 -3.00 -15.24 10.75
N THR A 105 -1.81 -14.80 11.15
CA THR A 105 -1.25 -14.99 12.50
C THR A 105 -2.12 -14.31 13.57
N CYS A 106 -2.58 -13.09 13.30
CA CYS A 106 -3.51 -12.36 14.19
C CYS A 106 -4.94 -12.93 14.14
N GLN A 107 -5.41 -13.43 13.00
CA GLN A 107 -6.72 -14.08 12.87
C GLN A 107 -6.80 -15.34 13.76
N LYS A 108 -5.78 -16.20 13.71
CA LYS A 108 -5.70 -17.39 14.59
C LYS A 108 -5.68 -17.02 16.07
N CYS A 109 -4.90 -16.00 16.44
CA CYS A 109 -4.88 -15.48 17.81
C CYS A 109 -6.26 -14.99 18.26
N ALA A 110 -6.97 -14.27 17.39
CA ALA A 110 -8.30 -13.78 17.68
C ALA A 110 -9.33 -14.91 17.80
N GLU A 111 -9.27 -15.92 16.95
CA GLU A 111 -10.15 -17.10 17.00
C GLU A 111 -9.93 -17.92 18.28
N VAL A 112 -8.67 -18.16 18.67
CA VAL A 112 -8.35 -18.91 19.91
C VAL A 112 -8.85 -18.17 21.15
N ASN A 113 -8.59 -16.87 21.24
CA ASN A 113 -9.05 -16.07 22.38
C ASN A 113 -10.58 -15.95 22.43
N ARG A 114 -11.24 -15.84 21.27
CA ARG A 114 -12.71 -15.87 21.17
C ARG A 114 -13.28 -17.18 21.69
N ASN A 115 -12.65 -18.32 21.40
CA ASN A 115 -13.08 -19.64 21.88
C ASN A 115 -12.85 -19.84 23.38
N ILE A 116 -11.80 -19.23 23.95
CA ILE A 116 -11.48 -19.31 25.39
C ILE A 116 -12.26 -18.26 26.20
N GLY A 117 -12.91 -17.29 25.53
CA GLY A 117 -13.61 -16.18 26.19
C GLY A 117 -12.66 -15.11 26.74
N HIS A 118 -11.44 -15.04 26.23
CA HIS A 118 -10.43 -14.08 26.66
C HIS A 118 -10.37 -12.88 25.68
N PRO A 119 -10.17 -11.64 26.16
CA PRO A 119 -9.98 -10.50 25.26
C PRO A 119 -8.65 -10.58 24.51
N VAL A 120 -8.65 -10.10 23.27
CA VAL A 120 -7.44 -10.01 22.42
C VAL A 120 -6.64 -8.75 22.75
N ASN A 121 -5.45 -8.90 23.31
CA ASN A 121 -4.55 -7.77 23.58
C ASN A 121 -3.67 -7.49 22.36
N CYS A 122 -4.29 -6.98 21.29
CA CYS A 122 -3.59 -6.55 20.07
C CYS A 122 -2.57 -5.45 20.39
N GLY A 123 -1.35 -5.56 19.85
CA GLY A 123 -0.26 -4.61 20.09
C GLY A 123 0.74 -5.04 21.17
N ALA A 124 0.36 -5.94 22.08
CA ALA A 124 1.31 -6.54 23.04
C ALA A 124 2.14 -7.68 22.42
N CYS A 125 1.60 -8.34 21.40
CA CYS A 125 2.35 -9.35 20.66
C CYS A 125 3.40 -8.70 19.75
N GLY A 126 4.62 -9.25 19.70
CA GLY A 126 5.71 -8.75 18.84
C GLY A 126 5.50 -8.97 17.34
N ASN A 127 4.28 -9.30 16.91
CA ASN A 127 3.95 -9.56 15.53
C ASN A 127 3.90 -8.25 14.72
N LYS A 128 4.56 -8.25 13.55
CA LYS A 128 4.62 -7.09 12.64
C LYS A 128 4.10 -7.42 11.23
N ASP A 129 3.46 -8.58 11.07
CA ASP A 129 2.88 -9.03 9.80
C ASP A 129 1.82 -8.07 9.30
N VAL A 130 1.68 -8.00 7.97
CA VAL A 130 0.76 -7.08 7.30
C VAL A 130 0.03 -7.79 6.17
N LYS A 131 -1.29 -7.60 6.10
CA LYS A 131 -2.15 -8.15 5.04
C LYS A 131 -2.99 -7.05 4.43
N PHE A 132 -3.08 -7.03 3.11
CA PHE A 132 -3.89 -6.09 2.34
C PHE A 132 -4.82 -6.82 1.38
N GLU A 133 -6.00 -6.23 1.20
CA GLU A 133 -6.94 -6.56 0.14
C GLU A 133 -6.94 -5.43 -0.89
N ALA A 134 -6.86 -5.81 -2.17
CA ALA A 134 -7.03 -4.91 -3.29
C ALA A 134 -8.27 -5.33 -4.08
N ARG A 135 -9.13 -4.36 -4.40
CA ARG A 135 -10.32 -4.52 -5.23
C ARG A 135 -10.14 -3.76 -6.54
N ILE A 136 -10.31 -4.45 -7.65
CA ILE A 136 -10.22 -3.87 -8.99
C ILE A 136 -11.46 -4.22 -9.81
N SER A 137 -11.83 -3.32 -10.72
CA SER A 137 -12.95 -3.49 -11.65
C SER A 137 -12.40 -3.66 -13.06
N VAL A 138 -12.79 -4.74 -13.73
CA VAL A 138 -12.38 -5.07 -15.10
C VAL A 138 -13.60 -4.98 -16.02
N PRO A 139 -13.57 -4.14 -17.07
CA PRO A 139 -14.63 -4.10 -18.06
C PRO A 139 -14.59 -5.36 -18.94
N GLN A 140 -15.70 -6.08 -19.04
CA GLN A 140 -15.79 -7.26 -19.90
C GLN A 140 -16.38 -6.95 -21.28
N LEU A 141 -16.17 -7.89 -22.20
CA LEU A 141 -16.79 -7.89 -23.52
C LEU A 141 -18.30 -8.24 -23.52
N THR A 142 -18.86 -8.54 -22.34
CA THR A 142 -20.30 -8.70 -22.13
C THR A 142 -20.99 -7.38 -21.77
N GLY A 143 -20.23 -6.33 -21.45
CA GLY A 143 -20.75 -5.03 -21.01
C GLY A 143 -20.84 -4.87 -19.49
N GLU A 144 -20.72 -5.97 -18.73
CA GLU A 144 -20.65 -5.93 -17.27
C GLU A 144 -19.21 -5.73 -16.78
N ASN A 145 -19.09 -5.10 -15.60
CA ASN A 145 -17.81 -4.98 -14.90
C ASN A 145 -17.68 -6.13 -13.91
N ILE A 146 -16.58 -6.90 -14.00
CA ILE A 146 -16.25 -7.87 -12.95
C ILE A 146 -15.39 -7.20 -11.90
N GLU A 147 -15.78 -7.38 -10.63
CA GLU A 147 -14.94 -7.05 -9.49
C GLU A 147 -14.04 -8.23 -9.12
N ILE A 148 -12.75 -7.98 -9.02
CA ILE A 148 -11.76 -8.96 -8.61
C ILE A 148 -11.14 -8.50 -7.30
N VAL A 149 -11.18 -9.41 -6.32
CA VAL A 149 -10.60 -9.20 -5.00
C VAL A 149 -9.35 -10.08 -4.88
N ALA A 150 -8.23 -9.47 -4.50
CA ALA A 150 -7.01 -10.21 -4.22
C ALA A 150 -6.44 -9.83 -2.86
N HIS A 151 -5.94 -10.83 -2.14
CA HIS A 151 -5.27 -10.65 -0.87
C HIS A 151 -3.78 -10.90 -1.01
N LYS A 152 -2.97 -10.08 -0.33
CA LYS A 152 -1.55 -10.34 -0.13
C LYS A 152 -1.22 -10.20 1.34
N GLU A 153 -0.44 -11.15 1.83
CA GLU A 153 0.13 -11.13 3.17
C GLU A 153 1.66 -11.12 3.06
N ILE A 154 2.29 -10.36 3.95
CA ILE A 154 3.72 -10.32 4.16
C ILE A 154 3.97 -10.76 5.59
N ILE A 155 4.62 -11.92 5.72
CA ILE A 155 5.17 -12.41 6.98
C ILE A 155 6.55 -11.76 7.12
N VAL A 156 6.77 -11.00 8.20
CA VAL A 156 7.99 -10.20 8.33
C VAL A 156 9.21 -11.08 8.51
N GLN A 157 9.08 -12.20 9.22
CA GLN A 157 10.18 -13.14 9.48
C GLN A 157 10.73 -13.67 8.15
N ASP A 158 9.91 -14.34 7.35
CA ASP A 158 10.26 -14.95 6.06
C ASP A 158 10.94 -13.98 5.08
N VAL A 159 10.52 -12.70 5.07
CA VAL A 159 11.10 -11.71 4.14
C VAL A 159 12.41 -11.15 4.67
N THR A 160 12.59 -11.08 5.99
CA THR A 160 13.80 -10.53 6.61
C THR A 160 14.90 -11.56 6.83
N ASP A 161 14.62 -12.85 6.56
CA ASP A 161 15.60 -13.93 6.61
C ASP A 161 16.70 -13.70 5.57
N GLY A 162 17.90 -13.39 6.04
CA GLY A 162 19.06 -13.06 5.20
C GLY A 162 19.25 -11.56 4.89
N MET A 163 18.39 -10.67 5.38
CA MET A 163 18.59 -9.22 5.25
C MET A 163 19.54 -8.68 6.32
N THR A 164 20.30 -7.64 5.95
CA THR A 164 21.08 -6.87 6.93
C THR A 164 20.15 -6.08 7.87
N VAL A 165 20.66 -5.71 9.05
CA VAL A 165 19.89 -4.94 10.05
C VAL A 165 19.35 -3.62 9.48
N ASN A 166 20.12 -2.95 8.62
CA ASN A 166 19.71 -1.69 7.98
C ASN A 166 18.59 -1.91 6.96
N GLN A 167 18.72 -2.91 6.08
CA GLN A 167 17.68 -3.30 5.12
C GLN A 167 16.39 -3.69 5.84
N ARG A 168 16.50 -4.42 6.96
CA ARG A 168 15.34 -4.79 7.78
C ARG A 168 14.64 -3.55 8.36
N LYS A 169 15.37 -2.54 8.81
CA LYS A 169 14.80 -1.30 9.34
C LYS A 169 14.07 -0.50 8.25
N GLU A 170 14.63 -0.43 7.05
CA GLU A 170 13.97 0.21 5.90
C GLU A 170 12.72 -0.55 5.46
N PHE A 171 12.82 -1.88 5.33
CA PHE A 171 11.70 -2.74 5.00
C PHE A 171 10.53 -2.56 5.98
N LEU A 172 10.82 -2.49 7.29
CA LEU A 172 9.79 -2.30 8.31
C LEU A 172 9.04 -0.96 8.18
N LYS A 173 9.67 0.08 7.61
CA LYS A 173 9.02 1.37 7.32
C LYS A 173 8.08 1.27 6.12
N PHE A 174 8.54 0.67 5.03
CA PHE A 174 7.80 0.60 3.76
C PHE A 174 6.94 -0.66 3.60
N ARG A 175 6.80 -1.49 4.63
CA ARG A 175 6.10 -2.78 4.55
C ARG A 175 4.64 -2.64 4.14
N ASN A 176 3.95 -1.58 4.59
CA ASN A 176 2.55 -1.34 4.28
C ASN A 176 2.38 -1.03 2.78
N GLU A 177 3.12 -0.05 2.26
CA GLU A 177 3.12 0.34 0.86
C GLU A 177 3.56 -0.82 -0.07
N MET A 178 4.54 -1.61 0.36
CA MET A 178 4.96 -2.81 -0.36
C MET A 178 3.87 -3.88 -0.39
N CYS A 179 3.20 -4.13 0.74
CA CYS A 179 2.12 -5.11 0.81
C CYS A 179 0.95 -4.71 -0.08
N GLU A 180 0.56 -3.44 -0.01
CA GLU A 180 -0.49 -2.85 -0.82
C GLU A 180 -0.18 -2.96 -2.32
N THR A 181 1.01 -2.51 -2.75
CA THR A 181 1.44 -2.62 -4.15
C THR A 181 1.46 -4.07 -4.62
N LYS A 182 1.89 -5.02 -3.77
CA LYS A 182 1.89 -6.45 -4.09
C LYS A 182 0.46 -7.01 -4.19
N ALA A 183 -0.49 -6.54 -3.39
CA ALA A 183 -1.91 -6.91 -3.49
C ALA A 183 -2.51 -6.44 -4.82
N ILE A 184 -2.28 -5.18 -5.20
CA ILE A 184 -2.72 -4.63 -6.50
C ILE A 184 -2.12 -5.44 -7.66
N ASN A 185 -0.81 -5.68 -7.63
CA ASN A 185 -0.13 -6.46 -8.67
C ASN A 185 -0.61 -7.91 -8.76
N ARG A 186 -1.12 -8.48 -7.66
CA ARG A 186 -1.74 -9.81 -7.65
C ARG A 186 -3.13 -9.75 -8.28
N ALA A 187 -3.94 -8.75 -7.94
CA ALA A 187 -5.24 -8.51 -8.55
C ALA A 187 -5.12 -8.31 -10.06
N LEU A 188 -4.19 -7.45 -10.51
CA LEU A 188 -3.97 -7.18 -11.94
C LEU A 188 -3.57 -8.42 -12.74
N ARG A 189 -2.70 -9.28 -12.18
CA ARG A 189 -2.32 -10.54 -12.83
C ARG A 189 -3.50 -11.51 -12.94
N ALA A 190 -4.34 -11.58 -11.90
CA ALA A 190 -5.54 -12.40 -11.91
C ALA A 190 -6.56 -11.87 -12.93
N ALA A 191 -6.79 -10.55 -12.97
CA ALA A 191 -7.68 -9.89 -13.91
C ALA A 191 -7.34 -10.15 -15.37
N MET A 192 -6.06 -10.05 -15.72
CA MET A 192 -5.62 -10.17 -17.10
C MET A 192 -5.21 -11.60 -17.48
N HIS A 193 -5.28 -12.57 -16.55
CA HIS A 193 -4.80 -13.95 -16.76
C HIS A 193 -3.35 -14.00 -17.28
N ILE A 194 -2.49 -13.17 -16.69
CA ILE A 194 -1.07 -13.09 -17.06
C ILE A 194 -0.33 -14.31 -16.49
N LYS A 195 0.53 -14.93 -17.31
CA LYS A 195 1.40 -16.04 -16.88
C LYS A 195 2.39 -15.56 -15.81
N GLY A 196 2.83 -16.49 -14.95
CA GLY A 196 3.84 -16.18 -13.93
C GLY A 196 5.18 -15.75 -14.53
N THR A 197 5.64 -16.47 -15.55
CA THR A 197 6.88 -16.20 -16.29
C THR A 197 6.64 -16.35 -17.79
N TYR A 198 7.41 -15.59 -18.57
CA TYR A 198 7.41 -15.56 -20.02
C TYR A 198 8.83 -15.72 -20.55
N SER A 199 8.96 -16.27 -21.76
CA SER A 199 10.22 -16.18 -22.51
C SER A 199 10.37 -14.78 -23.15
N ILE A 200 11.60 -14.41 -23.50
CA ILE A 200 11.86 -13.13 -24.21
C ILE A 200 11.12 -13.10 -25.56
N GLU A 201 11.02 -14.24 -26.24
CA GLU A 201 10.31 -14.36 -27.52
C GLU A 201 8.81 -14.16 -27.37
N GLU A 202 8.22 -14.67 -26.28
CA GLU A 202 6.81 -14.42 -25.95
C GLU A 202 6.58 -12.95 -25.60
N LEU A 203 7.49 -12.30 -24.87
CA LEU A 203 7.35 -10.89 -24.50
C LEU A 203 7.50 -9.92 -25.68
N LYS A 204 8.20 -10.33 -26.74
CA LYS A 204 8.25 -9.56 -28.00
C LYS A 204 6.88 -9.49 -28.68
N LYS A 205 5.99 -10.45 -28.43
CA LYS A 205 4.63 -10.43 -28.97
C LYS A 205 3.80 -9.38 -28.23
N PRO A 206 3.15 -8.44 -28.94
CA PRO A 206 2.32 -7.45 -28.29
C PRO A 206 1.12 -8.09 -27.59
N PHE A 207 0.77 -7.53 -26.44
CA PHE A 207 -0.41 -7.92 -25.66
C PHE A 207 -1.64 -7.22 -26.21
N VAL A 208 -2.68 -7.97 -26.51
CA VAL A 208 -3.92 -7.38 -27.03
C VAL A 208 -4.96 -7.40 -25.91
N VAL A 209 -5.54 -6.24 -25.66
CA VAL A 209 -6.65 -6.07 -24.72
C VAL A 209 -7.86 -5.56 -25.48
N ALA A 210 -9.03 -6.13 -25.18
CA ALA A 210 -10.28 -5.69 -25.77
C ALA A 210 -11.25 -5.26 -24.67
N TYR A 211 -11.90 -4.13 -24.91
CA TYR A 211 -13.00 -3.62 -24.09
C TYR A 211 -14.10 -3.07 -25.00
N LEU A 212 -15.32 -2.95 -24.49
CA LEU A 212 -16.44 -2.40 -25.24
C LEU A 212 -16.56 -0.90 -25.04
N VAL A 213 -16.90 -0.20 -26.12
CA VAL A 213 -17.30 1.21 -26.12
C VAL A 213 -18.69 1.31 -26.75
N PRO A 214 -19.58 2.20 -26.27
CA PRO A 214 -20.85 2.44 -26.95
C PRO A 214 -20.67 2.77 -28.43
N ASN A 215 -21.47 2.13 -29.28
CA ASN A 215 -21.40 2.30 -30.73
C ASN A 215 -22.17 3.57 -31.15
N LEU A 216 -21.44 4.68 -31.32
CA LEU A 216 -22.00 5.97 -31.74
C LEU A 216 -22.54 5.99 -33.18
N ASN A 217 -22.34 4.92 -33.95
CA ASN A 217 -22.94 4.80 -35.28
C ASN A 217 -24.44 4.49 -35.20
N ASN A 218 -24.93 3.96 -34.07
CA ASN A 218 -26.35 3.74 -33.85
C ASN A 218 -27.00 5.04 -33.35
N GLU A 219 -28.00 5.54 -34.07
CA GLU A 219 -28.69 6.80 -33.76
C GLU A 219 -29.38 6.78 -32.38
N ALA A 220 -29.93 5.63 -31.96
CA ALA A 220 -30.54 5.47 -30.64
C ALA A 220 -29.51 5.60 -29.51
N VAL A 221 -28.34 4.95 -29.66
CA VAL A 221 -27.24 5.03 -28.68
C VAL A 221 -26.66 6.44 -28.65
N LYS A 222 -26.51 7.09 -29.81
CA LYS A 222 -26.05 8.46 -29.91
C LYS A 222 -27.01 9.44 -29.23
N ALA A 223 -28.31 9.31 -29.46
CA ALA A 223 -29.32 10.15 -28.82
C ALA A 223 -29.28 10.02 -27.29
N GLU A 224 -29.21 8.80 -26.77
CA GLU A 224 -29.18 8.56 -25.33
C GLU A 224 -27.84 8.99 -24.69
N ALA A 225 -26.72 8.77 -25.38
CA ALA A 225 -25.41 9.26 -24.94
C ALA A 225 -25.38 10.79 -24.84
N ILE A 226 -25.97 11.49 -25.82
CA ILE A 226 -26.08 12.96 -25.82
C ILE A 226 -26.94 13.42 -24.64
N LYS A 227 -28.09 12.79 -24.38
CA LYS A 227 -28.93 13.11 -23.23
C LYS A 227 -28.17 12.94 -21.92
N HIS A 228 -27.53 11.79 -21.71
CA HIS A 228 -26.73 11.54 -20.51
C HIS A 228 -25.57 12.53 -20.35
N PHE A 229 -24.93 12.92 -21.45
CA PHE A 229 -23.85 13.91 -21.41
C PHE A 229 -24.35 15.27 -20.92
N PHE A 230 -25.47 15.76 -21.46
CA PHE A 230 -26.04 17.04 -21.04
C PHE A 230 -26.61 16.99 -19.62
N THR A 231 -27.26 15.90 -19.22
CA THR A 231 -27.72 15.72 -17.84
C THR A 231 -26.55 15.70 -16.86
N SER A 232 -25.48 14.95 -17.17
CA SER A 232 -24.30 14.87 -16.29
C SER A 232 -23.55 16.20 -16.22
N ALA A 233 -23.41 16.91 -17.34
CA ALA A 233 -22.84 18.25 -17.36
C ALA A 233 -23.69 19.22 -16.52
N GLN A 234 -25.02 19.14 -16.63
CA GLN A 234 -25.91 19.96 -15.81
C GLN A 234 -25.81 19.63 -14.32
N GLU A 235 -25.63 18.36 -13.94
CA GLU A 235 -25.39 17.96 -12.54
C GLU A 235 -24.06 18.47 -11.99
N ILE A 236 -22.99 18.41 -12.79
CA ILE A 236 -21.65 18.86 -12.39
C ILE A 236 -21.57 20.39 -12.33
N TYR A 237 -22.21 21.07 -13.28
CA TYR A 237 -22.20 22.53 -13.40
C TYR A 237 -23.41 23.21 -12.75
N GLY A 238 -24.20 22.49 -11.93
CA GLY A 238 -25.12 23.08 -10.95
C GLY A 238 -26.52 23.46 -11.46
N GLY A 239 -27.00 22.86 -12.55
CA GLY A 239 -28.25 23.24 -13.19
C GLY A 239 -29.53 22.64 -12.62
N HIS A 240 -29.54 21.91 -11.50
CA HIS A 240 -30.73 21.62 -10.68
C HIS A 240 -30.30 21.27 -9.23
N ASN A 241 -30.47 22.22 -8.30
CA ASN A 241 -30.32 22.00 -6.86
C ASN A 241 -31.70 21.88 -6.20
N THR A 242 -32.10 20.67 -5.81
CA THR A 242 -32.96 20.45 -4.63
C THR A 242 -32.55 19.22 -3.82
N THR A 243 -31.28 18.82 -3.83
CA THR A 243 -30.75 17.92 -2.80
C THR A 243 -29.29 18.22 -2.56
N ALA A 244 -29.01 18.91 -1.46
CA ALA A 244 -27.67 19.35 -1.07
C ALA A 244 -26.69 18.17 -1.01
N ARG A 245 -25.77 18.08 -1.98
CA ARG A 245 -24.54 17.32 -1.81
C ARG A 245 -23.57 18.17 -0.99
N LYS A 246 -23.38 17.81 0.28
CA LYS A 246 -22.32 18.35 1.13
C LYS A 246 -20.96 18.00 0.52
N ALA A 247 -20.15 19.01 0.24
CA ALA A 247 -18.71 18.82 0.03
C ALA A 247 -18.07 18.48 1.40
N LEU A 248 -17.33 17.39 1.46
CA LEU A 248 -16.37 17.14 2.55
C LEU A 248 -15.05 17.74 2.09
N PHE A 249 -14.62 18.79 2.76
CA PHE A 249 -13.27 19.33 2.61
C PHE A 249 -12.30 18.39 3.34
N VAL A 250 -11.25 17.96 2.66
CA VAL A 250 -10.06 17.40 3.29
C VAL A 250 -9.11 18.57 3.43
N GLU A 251 -8.77 18.94 4.66
CA GLU A 251 -7.69 19.91 4.91
C GLU A 251 -6.35 19.19 4.72
N ASP A 252 -5.48 19.80 3.91
CA ASP A 252 -4.06 19.44 3.83
C ASP A 252 -3.31 19.96 5.07
N ASP A 253 -2.29 19.21 5.48
CA ASP A 253 -1.41 19.47 6.62
C ASP A 253 -0.91 20.93 6.67
N VAL A 254 -1.17 21.64 7.77
CA VAL A 254 -0.54 22.94 8.05
C VAL A 254 0.87 22.72 8.58
N GLU A 255 1.84 23.03 7.72
CA GLU A 255 3.27 23.16 8.02
C GLU A 255 3.49 24.37 8.95
N GLU A 256 4.19 24.16 10.08
CA GLU A 256 4.54 25.19 11.06
C GLU A 256 5.26 26.38 10.41
N GLY A 257 4.70 27.60 10.53
CA GLY A 257 5.52 28.82 10.49
C GLY A 257 5.14 29.95 9.53
N MET A 258 3.86 30.25 9.27
CA MET A 258 3.50 31.54 8.63
C MET A 258 2.45 32.32 9.45
N GLU A 259 2.91 33.44 10.00
CA GLU A 259 2.13 34.44 10.75
C GLU A 259 1.06 35.10 9.86
N TYR A 260 -0.16 35.19 10.37
CA TYR A 260 -1.31 35.78 9.70
C TYR A 260 -1.47 37.25 10.10
N GLU A 261 -1.32 38.17 9.14
CA GLU A 261 -1.85 39.53 9.25
C GLU A 261 -3.36 39.49 9.06
N THR A 262 -4.12 39.81 10.10
CA THR A 262 -5.59 39.91 10.08
C THR A 262 -6.06 41.29 9.60
N PRO A 263 -6.92 41.38 8.56
CA PRO A 263 -7.73 42.58 8.34
C PRO A 263 -9.20 42.34 8.73
N GLY A 264 -9.64 43.10 9.74
CA GLY A 264 -10.86 43.91 9.64
C GLY A 264 -12.25 43.24 9.77
N THR A 265 -12.78 43.33 10.99
CA THR A 265 -14.20 43.47 11.41
C THR A 265 -15.17 42.27 11.28
N PRO A 266 -15.79 41.82 12.39
CA PRO A 266 -16.78 40.74 12.41
C PRO A 266 -18.19 41.20 12.01
N ILE A 267 -18.91 40.35 11.29
CA ILE A 267 -20.33 40.51 10.99
C ILE A 267 -21.13 39.98 12.20
N GLU A 268 -21.93 40.85 12.81
CA GLU A 268 -22.78 40.57 13.97
C GLU A 268 -23.77 39.43 13.69
N GLN A 269 -23.69 38.34 14.47
CA GLN A 269 -24.70 37.28 14.49
C GLN A 269 -25.67 37.53 15.63
N ALA A 270 -26.96 37.58 15.29
CA ALA A 270 -28.06 37.69 16.22
C ALA A 270 -28.08 36.52 17.23
N GLU A 271 -28.23 36.88 18.49
CA GLU A 271 -28.26 36.01 19.66
C GLU A 271 -29.43 35.02 19.60
N ASN A 272 -29.15 33.72 19.65
CA ASN A 272 -30.13 32.70 20.02
C ASN A 272 -29.81 32.14 21.41
N VAL A 273 -30.44 32.79 22.39
CA VAL A 273 -30.61 32.38 23.78
C VAL A 273 -31.40 31.06 23.86
N ALA A 274 -30.72 29.93 23.98
CA ALA A 274 -31.41 28.65 24.23
C ALA A 274 -30.66 27.61 25.08
N TYR A 275 -29.44 27.88 25.58
CA TYR A 275 -28.75 26.96 26.51
C TYR A 275 -27.88 27.72 27.53
N LYS A 276 -28.48 28.68 28.23
CA LYS A 276 -27.92 29.23 29.47
C LYS A 276 -28.63 28.50 30.62
N GLU A 277 -27.85 28.11 31.62
CA GLU A 277 -28.25 27.53 32.92
C GLU A 277 -28.23 26.00 33.03
N LEU A 278 -27.03 25.46 33.23
CA LEU A 278 -26.79 24.40 34.22
C LEU A 278 -25.52 24.77 35.03
N PRO A 279 -25.52 24.70 36.38
CA PRO A 279 -24.43 25.21 37.21
C PRO A 279 -23.17 24.34 37.14
N ALA A 280 -22.00 24.98 37.06
CA ALA A 280 -20.70 24.33 37.17
C ALA A 280 -20.37 24.00 38.63
N GLU A 281 -20.04 22.73 38.91
CA GLU A 281 -19.52 22.32 40.22
C GLU A 281 -18.08 22.82 40.45
N PRO A 282 -17.71 23.21 41.69
CA PRO A 282 -16.44 23.86 41.98
C PRO A 282 -15.26 22.89 42.00
N ILE A 283 -14.23 23.24 41.21
CA ILE A 283 -12.90 22.63 41.25
C ILE A 283 -12.24 23.06 42.58
N GLN A 284 -12.12 22.14 43.52
CA GLN A 284 -11.38 22.38 44.77
C GLN A 284 -9.87 22.31 44.50
N THR A 285 -9.24 23.46 44.61
CA THR A 285 -7.80 23.67 44.75
C THR A 285 -7.32 23.18 46.12
N ALA A 286 -6.44 22.18 46.15
CA ALA A 286 -5.47 22.01 47.23
C ALA A 286 -4.10 22.36 46.65
N TYR A 287 -3.71 23.62 46.88
CA TYR A 287 -2.32 24.07 46.77
C TYR A 287 -1.49 23.47 47.91
N GLU A 288 -0.17 23.65 47.79
CA GLU A 288 0.87 23.40 48.79
C GLU A 288 1.44 21.99 48.80
N ASN A 289 2.44 21.78 47.94
CA ASN A 289 3.77 21.60 48.49
C ASN A 289 4.87 21.79 47.42
N HIS A 290 5.72 22.78 47.71
CA HIS A 290 7.11 22.96 47.25
C HIS A 290 7.35 23.52 45.84
N LYS A 291 7.20 24.85 45.75
CA LYS A 291 8.12 25.68 44.96
C LYS A 291 8.74 26.73 45.88
N ALA A 292 9.96 26.50 46.32
CA ALA A 292 11.05 27.48 46.32
C ALA A 292 12.25 26.92 47.10
N GLU A 293 13.41 27.51 46.77
CA GLU A 293 14.73 27.35 47.39
C GLU A 293 15.58 26.16 46.89
N GLU A 294 16.83 26.31 46.43
CA GLU A 294 17.62 27.46 46.01
C GLU A 294 18.97 26.88 45.48
N THR A 295 19.50 27.45 44.40
CA THR A 295 20.94 27.67 44.12
C THR A 295 22.03 26.56 44.32
N SER A 296 22.53 26.08 43.16
CA SER A 296 23.93 25.68 42.80
C SER A 296 24.54 24.36 43.34
N PRO A 297 25.58 23.76 42.72
CA PRO A 297 26.29 24.09 41.47
C PRO A 297 26.28 22.95 40.42
N ASP A 298 26.74 23.31 39.23
CA ASP A 298 27.22 22.49 38.11
C ASP A 298 27.76 21.09 38.52
N PHE A 299 26.92 20.05 38.47
CA PHE A 299 27.33 18.68 38.78
C PHE A 299 27.43 17.88 37.48
N ASP A 300 28.61 17.87 36.88
CA ASP A 300 28.88 17.10 35.67
C ASP A 300 29.00 15.60 36.06
N PRO A 301 28.02 14.72 35.73
CA PRO A 301 27.93 13.35 36.26
C PRO A 301 29.06 12.41 35.78
N ASN A 302 29.96 12.94 34.93
CA ASN A 302 31.10 12.24 34.35
C ASN A 302 32.44 12.62 34.98
N VAL A 303 32.46 13.11 36.22
CA VAL A 303 33.69 13.40 36.94
C VAL A 303 33.86 12.46 38.15
N CYS A 304 35.06 11.94 38.33
CA CYS A 304 35.41 11.09 39.47
C CYS A 304 35.39 11.90 40.77
N THR A 305 34.68 11.44 41.78
CA THR A 305 34.55 12.15 43.07
C THR A 305 35.82 12.18 43.91
N GLU A 306 36.78 11.29 43.66
CA GLU A 306 38.03 11.22 44.46
C GLU A 306 39.22 11.95 43.83
N CYS A 307 39.33 11.92 42.50
CA CYS A 307 40.48 12.50 41.81
C CYS A 307 40.11 13.57 40.77
N GLY A 308 38.83 13.83 40.53
CA GLY A 308 38.37 14.86 39.59
C GLY A 308 38.59 14.52 38.12
N THR A 309 39.05 13.32 37.77
CA THR A 309 39.26 12.91 36.37
C THR A 309 37.93 12.67 35.66
N LYS A 310 37.82 13.09 34.39
CA LYS A 310 36.66 12.80 33.54
C LYS A 310 36.59 11.30 33.21
N VAL A 311 35.43 10.70 33.39
CA VAL A 311 35.15 9.27 33.21
C VAL A 311 34.08 9.06 32.15
N SER A 312 34.18 7.96 31.41
CA SER A 312 33.18 7.60 30.41
C SER A 312 31.90 7.07 31.06
N ASN A 313 30.76 7.25 30.40
CA ASN A 313 29.43 6.82 30.89
C ASN A 313 29.37 5.34 31.33
N GLY A 314 30.18 4.47 30.71
CA GLY A 314 30.26 3.05 31.10
C GLY A 314 30.90 2.84 32.47
N VAL A 315 31.95 3.60 32.79
CA VAL A 315 32.65 3.53 34.08
C VAL A 315 31.80 4.15 35.19
N VAL A 316 31.08 5.23 34.89
CA VAL A 316 30.11 5.87 35.80
C VAL A 316 29.02 4.88 36.21
N ARG A 317 28.41 4.19 35.24
CA ARG A 317 27.34 3.23 35.51
C ARG A 317 27.82 2.03 36.34
N TYR A 318 29.00 1.49 36.03
CA TYR A 318 29.59 0.41 36.82
C TYR A 318 29.93 0.85 38.25
N SER A 319 30.51 2.04 38.39
CA SER A 319 30.88 2.60 39.70
C SER A 319 29.69 2.89 40.59
N GLN A 320 28.60 3.45 40.04
CA GLN A 320 27.36 3.67 40.78
C GLN A 320 26.72 2.36 41.23
N GLN A 321 26.77 1.31 40.40
CA GLN A 321 26.21 0.01 40.74
C GLN A 321 27.02 -0.77 41.78
N GLN A 322 28.36 -0.65 41.77
CA GLN A 322 29.23 -1.42 42.67
C GLN A 322 29.64 -0.66 43.94
N PHE A 323 29.82 0.66 43.85
CA PHE A 323 30.38 1.49 44.92
C PHE A 323 29.48 2.65 45.33
N GLY A 324 28.32 2.85 44.66
CA GLY A 324 27.36 3.91 44.99
C GLY A 324 27.86 5.34 44.74
N LYS A 325 29.05 5.52 44.17
CA LYS A 325 29.71 6.81 43.86
C LYS A 325 30.40 6.74 42.50
N THR A 326 30.63 7.88 41.84
CA THR A 326 31.30 7.93 40.53
C THR A 326 32.83 7.94 40.71
N LEU A 327 33.47 6.79 40.49
CA LEU A 327 34.92 6.61 40.62
C LEU A 327 35.53 6.24 39.26
N CYS A 328 36.76 6.69 39.01
CA CYS A 328 37.55 6.26 37.86
C CYS A 328 38.12 4.86 38.06
N MET A 329 38.61 4.23 36.99
CA MET A 329 39.14 2.87 37.02
C MET A 329 40.32 2.70 38.00
N GLU A 330 41.12 3.73 38.24
CA GLU A 330 42.24 3.67 39.20
C GLU A 330 41.77 3.75 40.66
N CYS A 331 40.81 4.63 40.96
CA CYS A 331 40.19 4.73 42.28
C CYS A 331 39.39 3.47 42.63
N GLN A 332 38.69 2.88 41.65
CA GLN A 332 38.01 1.59 41.81
C GLN A 332 39.00 0.47 42.15
N ARG A 333 40.20 0.46 41.56
CA ARG A 333 41.25 -0.54 41.87
C ARG A 333 41.86 -0.35 43.25
N LYS A 334 41.97 0.88 43.74
CA LYS A 334 42.44 1.15 45.12
C LYS A 334 41.42 0.73 46.17
N GLN A 335 40.12 0.93 45.91
CA GLN A 335 39.06 0.47 46.82
C GLN A 335 38.79 -1.04 46.72
N GLY A 336 38.90 -1.62 45.51
CA GLY A 336 38.72 -3.05 45.28
C GLY A 336 39.94 -3.92 45.59
N GLY A 337 41.10 -3.30 45.85
CA GLY A 337 42.38 -3.98 46.11
C GLY A 337 42.60 -4.44 47.55
N ASN A 338 41.58 -4.38 48.41
CA ASN A 338 41.63 -4.87 49.80
C ASN A 338 40.76 -6.12 49.98
N ARG A 339 40.97 -7.11 49.10
CA ARG A 339 40.50 -8.49 49.26
C ARG A 339 41.64 -9.46 49.03
#